data_AF-A0A8T0II36-F1
#
_entry.id   AF-A0A8T0II36-F1
#
_cell.length_a   1.000
_cell.length_b   1.000
_cell.length_c   1.000
_cell.angle_alpha   90.00
_cell.angle_beta   90.00
_cell.angle_gamma   90.00
#
_symmetry.space_group_name_H-M   'P 1'
#
loop_
_entity.id
_entity.type
_entity.pdbx_description
1 polymer ?
#
loop_
_entity_poly.entity_id
_entity_poly.type
_entity_poly.pdbx_seq_one_letter_code
_entity_poly.pdbx_strand_id
1 'polypeptide(L)'
;MAMGGPAPGKPLTTFGDMLRDLSGRRPAPQLEPDEPDSPTTVKQKKIAQLRAMFYSADPKAATTSAPGPDANSTQFDGLNLVDAFERVYADLTDALSGDGDEWIGLSEQLSTVLKTANQLIATAQNETAPLVDQIRSLQALVERGRSALANAQISMDQTQQA
;
A
#
# COMPACT_ATOMS: atom_id res chain seq x y z
N MET A 1 0.32 31.82 80.22
CA MET A 1 0.45 30.48 79.62
C MET A 1 -0.24 30.50 78.27
N ALA A 2 0.44 30.01 77.25
CA ALA A 2 0.12 30.11 75.83
C ALA A 2 -1.18 29.39 75.44
N MET A 3 -1.80 29.79 74.31
CA MET A 3 -2.11 28.90 73.17
C MET A 3 -2.80 29.67 72.01
N GLY A 4 -2.10 29.75 70.87
CA GLY A 4 -2.62 29.55 69.51
C GLY A 4 -3.71 30.47 68.94
N GLY A 5 -3.32 31.51 68.20
CA GLY A 5 -4.18 32.14 67.19
C GLY A 5 -4.08 31.42 65.83
N PRO A 6 -5.17 31.27 65.06
CA PRO A 6 -5.12 30.70 63.72
C PRO A 6 -4.53 31.69 62.70
N ALA A 7 -3.67 31.18 61.83
CA ALA A 7 -3.00 31.93 60.77
C ALA A 7 -3.98 32.43 59.68
N PRO A 8 -3.72 33.59 59.05
CA PRO A 8 -4.49 34.08 57.91
C PRO A 8 -4.29 33.20 56.67
N GLY A 9 -5.38 32.99 55.94
CA GLY A 9 -5.47 32.14 54.76
C GLY A 9 -4.43 32.47 53.68
N LYS A 10 -3.82 31.42 53.13
CA LYS A 10 -3.04 31.51 51.90
C LYS A 10 -3.98 31.85 50.73
N PRO A 11 -3.65 32.81 49.87
CA PRO A 11 -4.42 33.03 48.65
C PRO A 11 -4.31 31.80 47.74
N LEU A 12 -5.41 31.43 47.10
CA LEU A 12 -5.43 30.39 46.07
C LEU A 12 -4.41 30.75 44.99
N THR A 13 -3.48 29.84 44.74
CA THR A 13 -2.58 29.87 43.59
C THR A 13 -3.41 29.94 42.31
N THR A 14 -3.33 31.08 41.65
CA THR A 14 -3.99 31.33 40.36
C THR A 14 -3.32 30.51 39.25
N PHE A 15 -4.13 30.01 38.32
CA PHE A 15 -3.72 29.15 37.19
C PHE A 15 -2.60 29.77 36.33
N GLY A 16 -2.45 31.09 36.37
CA GLY A 16 -1.41 31.82 35.65
C GLY A 16 0.03 31.56 36.13
N ASP A 17 0.24 31.22 37.40
CA ASP A 17 1.59 30.98 37.93
C ASP A 17 2.15 29.60 37.56
N MET A 18 1.28 28.60 37.34
CA MET A 18 1.69 27.27 36.92
C MET A 18 2.17 27.21 35.46
N LEU A 19 1.75 28.17 34.62
CA LEU A 19 2.13 28.20 33.20
C LEU A 19 3.52 28.79 32.96
N ARG A 20 4.09 29.54 33.91
CA ARG A 20 5.45 30.09 33.78
C ARG A 20 6.56 29.09 34.05
N ASP A 21 6.29 28.05 34.84
CA ASP A 21 7.29 27.04 35.22
C ASP A 21 7.61 26.04 34.09
N LEU A 22 6.69 25.88 33.13
CA LEU A 22 6.87 24.97 31.98
C LEU A 22 7.66 25.58 30.82
N SER A 23 7.90 26.90 30.80
CA SER A 23 8.66 27.55 29.72
C SER A 23 10.19 27.50 29.91
N GLY A 24 10.69 26.92 31.01
CA GLY A 24 12.09 27.04 31.42
C GLY A 24 13.00 25.81 31.23
N ARG A 25 12.51 24.66 30.76
CA ARG A 25 13.35 23.44 30.61
C ARG A 25 13.02 22.59 29.39
N ARG A 26 13.75 22.80 28.29
CA ARG A 26 14.52 21.71 27.64
C ARG A 26 15.48 22.25 26.56
N PRO A 27 16.78 21.93 26.61
CA PRO A 27 17.64 22.02 25.43
C PRO A 27 17.24 20.94 24.41
N ALA A 28 17.33 21.28 23.13
CA ALA A 28 17.00 20.43 22.00
C ALA A 28 17.90 19.19 21.91
N PRO A 29 17.33 17.97 21.80
CA PRO A 29 17.98 16.86 21.13
C PRO A 29 17.77 17.00 19.62
N GLN A 30 18.84 16.78 18.86
CA GLN A 30 18.89 16.81 17.41
C GLN A 30 17.80 15.92 16.78
N LEU A 31 17.17 16.41 15.70
CA LEU A 31 16.49 15.56 14.72
C LEU A 31 17.54 14.69 14.01
N GLU A 32 17.78 13.50 14.52
CA GLU A 32 18.10 12.35 13.67
C GLU A 32 16.74 11.80 13.18
N PRO A 33 16.51 11.61 11.88
CA PRO A 33 15.27 11.03 11.38
C PRO A 33 15.31 9.52 11.58
N ASP A 34 15.12 9.07 12.82
CA ASP A 34 14.74 7.69 13.11
C ASP A 34 13.23 7.57 12.84
N GLU A 35 12.92 7.37 11.56
CA GLU A 35 11.56 7.14 11.05
C GLU A 35 11.07 5.79 11.57
N PRO A 36 9.97 5.74 12.36
CA PRO A 36 9.49 4.51 12.94
C PRO A 36 8.97 3.59 11.83
N ASP A 37 9.57 2.39 11.76
CA ASP A 37 9.14 1.22 10.98
C ASP A 37 7.63 1.00 11.14
N SER A 38 6.87 1.71 10.32
CA SER A 38 5.43 1.59 10.24
C SER A 38 5.14 0.49 9.20
N PRO A 39 4.13 -0.38 9.43
CA PRO A 39 3.75 -1.43 8.47
C PRO A 39 3.29 -0.90 7.10
N THR A 40 3.22 0.42 6.93
CA THR A 40 2.99 1.14 5.67
C THR A 40 4.27 1.28 4.83
N THR A 41 5.45 1.36 5.44
CA THR A 41 6.73 1.58 4.75
C THR A 41 7.14 0.33 3.95
N VAL A 42 6.90 -0.86 4.50
CA VAL A 42 7.13 -2.13 3.78
C VAL A 42 6.19 -2.25 2.58
N LYS A 43 4.91 -1.89 2.73
CA LYS A 43 3.94 -1.91 1.62
C LYS A 43 4.26 -0.86 0.57
N GLN A 44 4.62 0.36 0.97
CA GLN A 44 5.06 1.41 0.04
C GLN A 44 6.36 1.05 -0.67
N LYS A 45 7.32 0.42 0.02
CA LYS A 45 8.55 -0.06 -0.59
C LYS A 45 8.29 -1.19 -1.59
N LYS A 46 7.33 -2.08 -1.29
CA LYS A 46 6.91 -3.14 -2.21
C LYS A 46 6.14 -2.59 -3.42
N ILE A 47 5.29 -1.58 -3.21
CA ILE A 47 4.59 -0.85 -4.27
C ILE A 47 5.59 -0.07 -5.14
N ALA A 48 6.59 0.58 -4.54
CA ALA A 48 7.65 1.28 -5.25
C ALA A 48 8.55 0.31 -6.02
N GLN A 49 8.84 -0.86 -5.46
CA GLN A 49 9.58 -1.94 -6.13
C GLN A 49 8.80 -2.49 -7.33
N LEU A 50 7.49 -2.71 -7.18
CA LEU A 50 6.62 -3.10 -8.28
C LEU A 50 6.61 -2.01 -9.37
N ARG A 51 6.45 -0.73 -9.01
CA ARG A 51 6.50 0.38 -9.97
C ARG A 51 7.85 0.46 -10.72
N ALA A 52 8.97 0.23 -10.03
CA ALA A 52 10.30 0.23 -10.64
C ALA A 52 10.49 -0.94 -11.62
N MET A 53 9.91 -2.10 -11.34
CA MET A 53 9.95 -3.25 -12.24
C MET A 53 9.06 -3.06 -13.50
N PHE A 54 7.95 -2.32 -13.39
CA PHE A 54 6.98 -2.18 -14.50
C PHE A 54 7.13 -0.90 -15.36
N TYR A 55 7.78 0.16 -14.86
CA TYR A 55 7.86 1.46 -15.58
C TYR A 55 9.28 1.92 -15.93
N SER A 56 10.30 1.07 -15.79
CA SER A 56 11.66 1.40 -16.26
C SER A 56 11.79 1.16 -17.77
N ALA A 57 11.10 1.96 -18.56
CA ALA A 57 11.30 2.06 -20.00
C ALA A 57 11.64 3.50 -20.38
N ASP A 58 12.88 3.90 -20.11
CA ASP A 58 13.55 4.97 -20.85
C ASP A 58 14.62 4.30 -21.73
N PRO A 59 14.44 4.23 -23.07
CA PRO A 59 15.40 3.57 -23.94
C PRO A 59 16.51 4.56 -24.31
N LYS A 60 17.38 4.93 -23.37
CA LYS A 60 18.62 5.64 -23.72
C LYS A 60 19.68 5.64 -22.62
N ALA A 61 20.54 4.62 -22.61
CA ALA A 61 22.00 4.74 -22.52
C ALA A 61 22.61 3.36 -22.25
N ALA A 62 23.57 2.97 -23.08
CA ALA A 62 24.29 1.71 -22.98
C ALA A 62 25.49 1.80 -22.01
N THR A 63 25.86 0.61 -21.51
CA THR A 63 27.20 0.15 -21.16
C THR A 63 27.79 0.52 -19.79
N THR A 64 27.77 -0.45 -18.86
CA THR A 64 28.99 -0.85 -18.12
C THR A 64 28.83 -2.24 -17.49
N SER A 65 29.93 -2.99 -17.58
CA SER A 65 30.10 -4.44 -17.44
C SER A 65 30.08 -4.98 -16.00
N ALA A 66 29.47 -6.15 -15.77
CA ALA A 66 29.99 -7.21 -14.89
C ALA A 66 29.32 -8.59 -15.19
N PRO A 67 30.02 -9.73 -14.98
CA PRO A 67 29.63 -11.04 -15.52
C PRO A 67 29.00 -12.01 -14.48
N GLY A 68 27.85 -12.63 -14.84
CA GLY A 68 27.28 -13.90 -14.34
C GLY A 68 26.82 -13.99 -12.87
N PRO A 69 26.03 -15.03 -12.46
CA PRO A 69 25.64 -16.25 -13.19
C PRO A 69 24.10 -16.45 -13.28
N ASP A 70 23.71 -17.64 -13.75
CA ASP A 70 22.39 -18.31 -13.77
C ASP A 70 21.30 -17.90 -14.78
N ALA A 71 21.23 -18.75 -15.80
CA ALA A 71 20.10 -18.95 -16.67
C ALA A 71 18.86 -19.40 -15.88
N ASN A 72 18.08 -18.46 -15.36
CA ASN A 72 16.64 -18.66 -15.17
C ASN A 72 15.84 -17.35 -15.18
N SER A 73 16.29 -16.36 -15.93
CA SER A 73 15.41 -15.26 -16.33
C SER A 73 14.48 -15.76 -17.42
N THR A 74 13.47 -16.55 -17.06
CA THR A 74 12.16 -16.45 -17.74
C THR A 74 11.50 -15.17 -17.23
N GLN A 75 12.18 -14.07 -17.54
CA GLN A 75 11.63 -12.75 -17.46
C GLN A 75 10.60 -12.73 -18.57
N PHE A 76 9.34 -13.04 -18.23
CA PHE A 76 8.19 -12.75 -19.09
C PHE A 76 7.99 -11.23 -19.12
N ASP A 77 9.03 -10.51 -19.54
CA ASP A 77 9.01 -9.08 -19.83
C ASP A 77 8.10 -8.89 -21.04
N GLY A 78 6.87 -8.50 -20.78
CA GLY A 78 5.98 -7.97 -21.80
C GLY A 78 5.42 -8.98 -22.82
N LEU A 79 5.67 -10.28 -22.67
CA LEU A 79 5.03 -11.29 -23.50
C LEU A 79 3.66 -11.67 -22.93
N ASN A 80 2.63 -11.53 -23.76
CA ASN A 80 1.29 -12.00 -23.46
C ASN A 80 1.33 -13.48 -23.04
N LEU A 81 0.92 -13.74 -21.81
CA LEU A 81 1.03 -15.06 -21.19
C LEU A 81 0.22 -16.13 -21.94
N VAL A 82 -0.83 -15.70 -22.65
CA VAL A 82 -1.61 -16.56 -23.55
C VAL A 82 -0.76 -17.00 -24.74
N ASP A 83 -0.09 -16.05 -25.40
CA ASP A 83 0.79 -16.35 -26.54
C ASP A 83 1.98 -17.24 -26.11
N ALA A 84 2.51 -17.03 -24.89
CA ALA A 84 3.54 -17.88 -24.31
C ALA A 84 3.04 -19.31 -24.01
N PHE A 85 1.81 -19.45 -23.51
CA PHE A 85 1.21 -20.75 -23.27
C PHE A 85 0.97 -21.50 -24.59
N GLU A 86 0.34 -20.84 -25.57
CA GLU A 86 0.02 -21.44 -26.86
C GLU A 86 1.27 -21.92 -27.60
N ARG A 87 2.33 -21.11 -27.58
CA ARG A 87 3.62 -21.47 -28.18
C ARG A 87 4.26 -22.68 -27.52
N VAL A 88 4.42 -22.66 -26.18
CA VAL A 88 5.06 -23.77 -25.45
C VAL A 88 4.23 -25.06 -25.57
N TYR A 89 2.90 -24.94 -25.62
CA TYR A 89 2.02 -26.08 -25.82
C TYR A 89 2.15 -26.69 -27.22
N ALA A 90 2.25 -25.86 -28.27
CA ALA A 90 2.49 -26.32 -29.63
C ALA A 90 3.86 -27.00 -29.75
N ASP A 91 4.91 -26.37 -29.22
CA ASP A 91 6.28 -26.91 -29.22
C ASP A 91 6.34 -28.23 -28.43
N LEU A 92 5.64 -28.34 -27.29
CA LEU A 92 5.53 -29.58 -26.51
C LEU A 92 4.84 -30.69 -27.29
N THR A 93 3.79 -30.36 -28.02
CA THR A 93 3.04 -31.34 -28.83
C THR A 93 3.89 -31.90 -29.97
N ASP A 94 4.72 -31.05 -30.59
CA ASP A 94 5.68 -31.46 -31.61
C ASP A 94 6.80 -32.33 -31.00
N ALA A 95 7.38 -31.90 -29.88
CA ALA A 95 8.42 -32.65 -29.17
C ALA A 95 7.95 -34.03 -28.67
N LEU A 96 6.69 -34.15 -28.24
CA LEU A 96 6.08 -35.43 -27.85
C LEU A 96 5.81 -36.37 -29.03
N SER A 97 5.78 -35.84 -30.26
CA SER A 97 5.66 -36.63 -31.49
C SER A 97 7.03 -37.11 -32.00
N GLY A 98 8.11 -36.49 -31.52
CA GLY A 98 9.50 -36.89 -31.77
C GLY A 98 10.01 -37.92 -30.76
N ASP A 99 11.29 -38.30 -30.91
CA ASP A 99 11.98 -39.32 -30.10
C ASP A 99 12.98 -38.69 -29.10
N GLY A 100 12.86 -37.37 -28.86
CA GLY A 100 13.81 -36.59 -28.05
C GLY A 100 13.27 -36.19 -26.67
N ASP A 101 14.16 -35.89 -25.73
CA ASP A 101 13.82 -35.50 -24.35
C ASP A 101 13.42 -34.01 -24.18
N GLU A 102 13.27 -33.28 -25.29
CA GLU A 102 12.91 -31.86 -25.29
C GLU A 102 11.56 -31.58 -24.62
N TRP A 103 10.67 -32.58 -24.61
CA TRP A 103 9.37 -32.52 -23.93
C TRP A 103 9.51 -32.27 -22.43
N ILE A 104 10.61 -32.70 -21.78
CA ILE A 104 10.83 -32.50 -20.35
C ILE A 104 10.99 -31.00 -20.07
N GLY A 105 11.91 -30.34 -20.77
CA GLY A 105 12.14 -28.90 -20.63
C GLY A 105 10.92 -28.06 -21.00
N LEU A 106 10.22 -28.45 -22.07
CA LEU A 106 8.98 -27.79 -22.49
C LEU A 106 7.84 -27.96 -21.48
N SER A 107 7.74 -29.12 -20.82
CA SER A 107 6.75 -29.35 -19.76
C SER A 107 7.05 -28.53 -18.50
N GLU A 108 8.32 -28.35 -18.13
CA GLU A 108 8.74 -27.47 -17.04
C GLU A 108 8.46 -26.00 -17.37
N GLN A 109 8.70 -25.60 -18.63
CA GLN A 109 8.40 -24.26 -19.10
C GLN A 109 6.88 -23.98 -19.08
N LEU A 110 6.05 -24.94 -19.52
CA LEU A 110 4.59 -24.83 -19.46
C LEU A 110 4.10 -24.72 -18.00
N SER A 111 4.67 -25.52 -17.10
CA SER A 111 4.38 -25.44 -15.66
C SER A 111 4.72 -24.07 -15.09
N THR A 112 5.82 -23.46 -15.53
CA THR A 112 6.25 -22.12 -15.13
C THR A 112 5.30 -21.05 -15.64
N VAL A 113 4.87 -21.12 -16.92
CA VAL A 113 3.85 -20.23 -17.49
C VAL A 113 2.55 -20.28 -16.70
N LEU A 114 2.07 -21.50 -16.40
CA LEU A 114 0.83 -21.69 -15.64
C LEU A 114 0.94 -21.22 -14.19
N LYS A 115 2.08 -21.43 -13.52
CA LYS A 115 2.35 -20.89 -12.18
C LYS A 115 2.30 -19.38 -12.17
N THR A 116 2.95 -18.74 -13.15
CA THR A 116 2.93 -17.29 -13.32
C THR A 116 1.51 -16.78 -13.55
N ALA A 117 0.70 -17.47 -14.36
CA ALA A 117 -0.71 -17.12 -14.60
C ALA A 117 -1.53 -17.15 -13.30
N ASN A 118 -1.40 -18.25 -12.54
CA ASN A 118 -2.09 -18.40 -11.26
C ASN A 118 -1.70 -17.32 -10.25
N GLN A 119 -0.42 -16.96 -10.21
CA GLN A 119 0.10 -15.94 -9.30
C GLN A 119 -0.41 -14.54 -9.68
N LEU A 120 -0.50 -14.24 -10.98
CA LEU A 120 -1.07 -12.99 -11.48
C LEU A 120 -2.56 -12.89 -11.14
N ILE A 121 -3.34 -13.95 -11.34
CA ILE A 121 -4.76 -14.01 -10.97
C ILE A 121 -4.93 -13.80 -9.47
N ALA A 122 -4.16 -14.50 -8.63
CA ALA A 122 -4.22 -14.37 -7.19
C ALA A 122 -3.87 -12.94 -6.73
N THR A 123 -2.87 -12.32 -7.37
CA THR A 123 -2.47 -10.94 -7.07
C THR A 123 -3.57 -9.96 -7.46
N ALA A 124 -4.10 -10.08 -8.68
CA ALA A 124 -5.19 -9.24 -9.16
C ALA A 124 -6.44 -9.36 -8.28
N GLN A 125 -6.80 -10.58 -7.83
CA GLN A 125 -7.91 -10.79 -6.91
C GLN A 125 -7.68 -10.13 -5.55
N ASN A 126 -6.49 -10.30 -4.98
CA ASN A 126 -6.14 -9.73 -3.68
C ASN A 126 -6.05 -8.21 -3.70
N GLU A 127 -5.70 -7.60 -4.84
CA GLU A 127 -5.71 -6.16 -5.01
C GLU A 127 -7.09 -5.61 -5.35
N THR A 128 -7.88 -6.32 -6.18
CA THR A 128 -9.22 -5.85 -6.58
C THR A 128 -10.23 -5.94 -5.44
N ALA A 129 -10.16 -6.97 -4.58
CA ALA A 129 -11.07 -7.15 -3.47
C ALA A 129 -11.16 -5.93 -2.50
N PRO A 130 -10.05 -5.40 -1.95
CA PRO A 130 -10.11 -4.23 -1.08
C PRO A 130 -10.58 -2.96 -1.81
N LEU A 131 -10.30 -2.83 -3.11
CA LEU A 131 -10.80 -1.72 -3.91
C LEU A 131 -12.33 -1.75 -4.02
N VAL A 132 -12.92 -2.93 -4.24
CA VAL A 132 -14.37 -3.09 -4.27
C VAL A 132 -14.99 -2.70 -2.93
N ASP A 133 -14.37 -3.09 -1.81
CA ASP A 133 -14.86 -2.73 -0.48
C ASP A 133 -14.75 -1.22 -0.19
N GLN A 134 -13.68 -0.57 -0.66
CA GLN A 134 -13.54 0.89 -0.59
C GLN A 134 -14.62 1.60 -1.41
N ILE A 135 -14.90 1.14 -2.62
CA ILE A 135 -15.96 1.71 -3.48
C ILE A 135 -17.32 1.57 -2.80
N ARG A 136 -17.63 0.42 -2.19
CA ARG A 136 -18.87 0.23 -1.42
C ARG A 136 -18.98 1.18 -0.23
N SER A 137 -17.88 1.39 0.50
CA SER A 137 -17.83 2.33 1.62
C SER A 137 -18.11 3.76 1.15
N LEU A 138 -17.48 4.18 0.06
CA LEU A 138 -17.70 5.50 -0.55
C LEU A 138 -19.16 5.66 -1.03
N GLN A 139 -19.74 4.64 -1.65
CA GLN A 139 -21.13 4.66 -2.08
C GLN A 139 -22.09 4.87 -0.90
N ALA A 140 -21.87 4.17 0.22
CA ALA A 140 -22.66 4.35 1.44
C ALA A 140 -22.53 5.77 2.02
N LEU A 141 -21.31 6.35 1.97
CA LEU A 141 -21.08 7.72 2.42
C LEU A 141 -21.82 8.74 1.55
N VAL A 142 -21.79 8.56 0.22
CA VAL A 142 -22.51 9.42 -0.73
C VAL A 142 -24.01 9.35 -0.48
N GLU A 143 -24.58 8.16 -0.27
CA GLU A 143 -26.00 8.00 -0.01
C GLU A 143 -26.43 8.64 1.31
N ARG A 144 -25.59 8.53 2.35
CA ARG A 144 -25.80 9.23 3.61
C ARG A 144 -25.77 10.76 3.41
N GLY A 145 -24.84 11.25 2.61
CA GLY A 145 -24.74 12.67 2.26
C GLY A 145 -25.98 13.18 1.52
N ARG A 146 -26.48 12.41 0.54
CA ARG A 146 -27.71 12.73 -0.20
C ARG A 146 -28.93 12.77 0.74
N SER A 147 -29.03 11.79 1.64
CA SER A 147 -30.11 11.73 2.62
C SER A 147 -30.09 12.93 3.58
N ALA A 148 -28.91 13.32 4.06
CA ALA A 148 -28.76 14.50 4.92
C ALA A 148 -29.14 15.80 4.19
N LEU A 149 -28.76 15.93 2.92
CA LEU A 149 -29.12 17.09 2.10
C LEU A 149 -30.63 17.17 1.86
N ALA A 150 -31.28 16.05 1.52
CA ALA A 150 -32.73 15.99 1.36
C ALA A 150 -33.45 16.40 2.66
N ASN A 151 -32.99 15.90 3.81
CA ASN A 151 -33.56 16.26 5.10
C ASN A 151 -33.38 17.74 5.44
N ALA A 152 -32.20 18.31 5.16
CA ALA A 152 -31.93 19.74 5.36
C ALA A 152 -32.82 20.62 4.48
N GLN A 153 -33.13 20.17 3.26
CA GLN A 153 -34.00 20.90 2.36
C GLN A 153 -35.46 20.85 2.81
N ILE A 154 -35.93 19.70 3.31
CA ILE A 154 -37.26 19.56 3.91
C ILE A 154 -37.41 20.44 5.14
N SER A 155 -36.41 20.48 6.02
CA SER A 155 -36.47 21.31 7.23
C SER A 155 -36.42 22.81 6.92
N MET A 156 -35.67 23.24 5.90
CA MET A 156 -35.70 24.64 5.44
C MET A 156 -37.09 25.05 4.93
N ASP A 157 -37.75 24.19 4.15
CA ASP A 157 -39.09 24.47 3.61
C ASP A 157 -40.14 24.57 4.73
N GLN A 158 -40.09 23.69 5.73
CA GLN A 158 -40.95 23.76 6.91
C GLN A 158 -40.74 25.02 7.76
N THR A 159 -39.52 25.56 7.81
CA THR A 159 -39.23 26.76 8.61
C THR A 159 -39.70 28.06 7.94
N GLN A 160 -39.98 28.05 6.63
CA GLN A 160 -40.53 29.21 5.90
C GLN A 160 -42.07 29.28 5.90
N GLN A 161 -42.77 28.23 6.34
CA GLN A 161 -44.24 28.19 6.40
C GLN A 161 -44.82 28.40 7.82
N ALA A 162 -43.97 28.56 8.84
CA ALA A 162 -44.37 28.85 10.23
C ALA A 162 -44.20 30.34 10.54
#